data_AF-A0A4Y2VCX9-F1
#
_entry.id   AF-A0A4Y2VCX9-F1
#
_cell.length_a   1.000
_cell.length_b   1.000
_cell.length_c   1.000
_cell.angle_alpha   90.00
_cell.angle_beta   90.00
_cell.angle_gamma   90.00
#
_symmetry.space_group_name_H-M   'P 1'
#
loop_
_entity.id
_entity.type
_entity.pdbx_description
1 polymer ?
#
loop_
_entity_poly.entity_id
_entity_poly.type
_entity_poly.pdbx_seq_one_letter_code
_entity_poly.pdbx_strand_id
1 'polypeptide(L)'
;EVLPIKFAGFHLVNGSYLFNLLLTLSKPFLPEYFNKIIYIHSSVDELFDYFPKSAIPAKYGGTLTEYYMADWLKKANAEQDNFPIGGQKNVF
;
A
#
# COMPACT_ATOMS: atom_id res chain seq x y z
N GLU A 1 -17.75 -6.06 4.92
CA GLU A 1 -16.92 -6.87 5.84
C GLU A 1 -15.90 -5.95 6.49
N VAL A 2 -15.58 -6.17 7.78
CA VAL A 2 -14.61 -5.37 8.53
C VAL A 2 -13.35 -6.20 8.70
N LEU A 3 -12.25 -5.79 8.07
CA LEU A 3 -10.96 -6.42 8.29
C LEU A 3 -10.46 -6.02 9.69
N PRO A 4 -9.97 -6.95 10.53
CA PRO A 4 -9.38 -6.64 11.84
C PRO A 4 -7.97 -6.06 11.69
N ILE A 5 -7.82 -5.04 10.85
CA ILE A 5 -6.55 -4.41 10.49
C ILE A 5 -6.70 -2.90 10.67
N LYS A 6 -5.71 -2.28 11.33
CA LYS A 6 -5.61 -0.82 11.43
C LYS A 6 -4.57 -0.31 10.43
N PHE A 7 -5.02 0.48 9.46
CA PHE A 7 -4.13 1.11 8.48
C PHE A 7 -3.37 2.26 9.14
N ALA A 8 -2.04 2.16 9.23
CA ALA A 8 -1.20 3.21 9.81
C ALA A 8 -1.09 4.45 8.91
N GLY A 9 -1.01 4.25 7.59
CA GLY A 9 -0.84 5.31 6.60
C GLY A 9 -0.99 4.78 5.18
N PHE A 10 -1.55 5.59 4.29
CA PHE A 10 -1.62 5.37 2.85
C PHE A 10 -0.80 6.46 2.18
N HIS A 11 0.34 6.09 1.58
CA HIS A 11 1.24 7.03 0.90
C HIS A 11 1.13 6.80 -0.61
N LEU A 12 0.60 7.77 -1.34
CA LEU A 12 0.60 7.75 -2.79
C LEU A 12 1.66 8.70 -3.33
N VAL A 13 2.49 8.21 -4.23
CA VAL A 13 3.54 9.00 -4.89
C VAL A 13 3.20 9.16 -6.36
N ASN A 14 3.56 10.30 -6.95
CA ASN A 14 3.33 10.60 -8.36
C ASN A 14 1.84 10.53 -8.73
N GLY A 15 0.99 11.04 -7.83
CA GLY A 15 -0.44 11.18 -8.09
C GLY A 15 -0.65 12.09 -9.29
N SER A 16 -1.29 11.59 -10.34
CA SER A 16 -1.65 12.43 -11.48
C SER A 16 -2.63 13.52 -11.05
N TYR A 17 -2.68 14.64 -11.78
CA TYR A 17 -3.64 15.70 -11.52
C TYR A 17 -5.09 15.18 -11.43
N LEU A 18 -5.45 14.24 -12.30
CA LEU A 18 -6.76 13.59 -12.31
C LEU A 18 -7.01 12.82 -11.01
N PHE A 19 -6.02 12.11 -10.49
CA PHE A 19 -6.15 11.38 -9.22
C PHE A 19 -6.38 12.33 -8.04
N ASN A 20 -5.64 13.44 -7.98
CA ASN A 20 -5.80 14.45 -6.92
C ASN A 20 -7.19 15.08 -6.95
N LEU A 21 -7.74 15.32 -8.15
CA LEU A 21 -9.11 15.80 -8.33
C LEU A 21 -10.11 14.77 -7.81
N LEU A 22 -10.00 13.50 -8.22
CA LEU A 22 -10.89 12.44 -7.76
C LEU A 22 -10.85 12.27 -6.25
N LEU A 23 -9.66 12.27 -5.65
CA LEU A 23 -9.54 12.17 -4.20
C LEU A 23 -10.21 13.36 -3.51
N THR A 24 -10.00 14.57 -4.02
CA THR A 24 -10.62 15.79 -3.46
C THR A 24 -12.14 15.74 -3.53
N LEU A 25 -12.70 15.23 -4.63
CA LEU A 25 -14.15 15.01 -4.78
C LEU A 25 -14.67 13.91 -3.84
N SER A 26 -13.84 12.91 -3.53
CA SER A 26 -14.20 11.83 -2.61
C SER A 26 -14.12 12.21 -1.12
N LYS A 27 -13.36 13.26 -0.75
CA LYS A 27 -13.13 13.68 0.64
C LYS A 27 -14.40 13.80 1.50
N PRO A 28 -15.53 14.36 1.02
CA PRO A 28 -16.75 14.49 1.82
C PRO A 28 -17.38 13.14 2.22
N PHE A 29 -17.06 12.07 1.49
CA PHE A 29 -17.59 10.72 1.73
C PHE A 29 -16.63 9.85 2.53
N LEU A 30 -15.38 10.29 2.71
CA LEU A 30 -14.38 9.57 3.49
C LEU A 30 -14.52 9.91 4.97
N PRO A 31 -14.56 8.90 5.87
CA PRO A 31 -14.49 9.12 7.31
C PRO A 31 -13.27 9.98 7.69
N GLU A 32 -13.40 10.81 8.73
CA GLU A 32 -12.34 11.71 9.20
C GLU A 32 -11.01 10.97 9.47
N TYR A 33 -11.10 9.71 9.87
CA TYR A 33 -9.96 8.79 10.00
C TYR A 33 -9.09 8.75 8.74
N PHE A 34 -9.68 8.59 7.56
CA PHE A 34 -8.94 8.48 6.30
C PHE A 34 -8.21 9.77 5.94
N ASN A 35 -8.81 10.93 6.25
CA ASN A 35 -8.16 12.23 6.05
C ASN A 35 -6.87 12.38 6.86
N LYS A 36 -6.72 11.64 7.97
CA LYS A 36 -5.53 11.69 8.84
C LYS A 36 -4.43 10.72 8.43
N ILE A 37 -4.75 9.74 7.58
CA ILE A 37 -3.81 8.67 7.21
C ILE A 37 -3.48 8.65 5.71
N ILE A 38 -4.19 9.39 4.86
CA ILE A 38 -3.87 9.49 3.42
C ILE A 38 -2.89 10.64 3.20
N TYR A 39 -1.73 10.32 2.66
CA TYR A 39 -0.66 11.24 2.30
C TYR A 39 -0.40 11.14 0.79
N ILE A 40 -0.46 12.28 0.10
CA ILE A 40 -0.10 12.35 -1.31
C ILE A 40 1.22 13.10 -1.41
N HIS A 41 2.19 12.46 -2.05
CA HIS A 41 3.54 12.98 -2.26
C HIS A 41 3.72 13.38 -3.71
N SER A 42 4.34 14.54 -3.93
CA SER A 42 4.64 15.04 -5.28
C SER A 42 5.90 14.38 -5.84
N SER A 43 6.85 14.07 -4.98
CA SER A 43 8.10 13.38 -5.31
C SER A 43 8.30 12.12 -4.46
N VAL A 44 9.20 11.25 -4.90
CA VAL A 44 9.60 10.06 -4.13
C VAL A 44 10.44 10.43 -2.92
N ASP A 45 11.18 11.54 -2.97
CA ASP A 45 12.05 11.99 -1.88
C ASP A 45 11.25 12.31 -0.60
N GLU A 46 10.03 12.83 -0.74
CA GLU A 46 9.09 13.06 0.37
C GLU A 46 8.72 11.77 1.14
N LEU A 47 8.85 10.58 0.53
CA LEU A 47 8.65 9.33 1.27
C LEU A 47 9.69 9.12 2.36
N PHE A 48 10.89 9.69 2.22
CA PHE A 48 11.97 9.48 3.19
C PHE A 48 11.74 10.21 4.51
N ASP A 49 10.79 11.13 4.56
CA ASP A 49 10.32 11.75 5.81
C ASP A 49 9.48 10.78 6.66
N TYR A 50 8.94 9.73 6.03
CA TYR A 50 8.07 8.74 6.66
C TYR A 50 8.70 7.35 6.78
N PHE A 51 9.56 6.98 5.84
CA PHE A 51 10.16 5.64 5.76
C PHE A 51 11.68 5.73 5.59
N PRO A 52 12.46 4.85 6.26
CA PRO A 52 13.89 4.78 6.01
C PRO A 52 14.17 4.30 4.58
N LYS A 53 15.29 4.76 4.00
CA LYS A 53 15.73 4.34 2.66
C LYS A 53 15.84 2.82 2.50
N SER A 54 16.10 2.08 3.58
CA SER A 54 16.17 0.61 3.58
C SER A 54 14.84 -0.09 3.34
N ALA A 55 13.70 0.59 3.52
CA ALA A 55 12.38 0.03 3.28
C ALA A 55 11.85 0.30 1.85
N ILE A 56 12.51 1.20 1.10
CA ILE A 56 12.07 1.63 -0.22
C ILE A 56 12.94 0.98 -1.31
N PRO A 57 12.36 0.44 -2.39
CA PRO A 57 13.11 -0.13 -3.50
C PRO A 57 14.14 0.82 -4.10
N ALA A 58 15.29 0.30 -4.52
CA ALA A 58 16.38 1.08 -5.13
C ALA A 58 15.93 1.87 -6.37
N LYS A 59 15.00 1.34 -7.17
CA LYS A 59 14.41 2.02 -8.34
C LYS A 59 13.60 3.28 -7.99
N TYR A 60 13.24 3.45 -6.71
CA TYR A 60 12.58 4.62 -6.15
C TYR A 60 13.52 5.38 -5.20
N GLY A 61 14.83 5.37 -5.44
CA GLY A 61 15.81 6.14 -4.66
C GLY A 61 16.12 5.61 -3.25
N GLY A 62 15.54 4.46 -2.87
CA GLY A 62 15.88 3.76 -1.63
C GLY A 62 17.09 2.84 -1.79
N THR A 63 17.21 1.86 -0.91
CA THR A 63 18.32 0.88 -0.87
C THR A 63 17.85 -0.56 -0.84
N LEU A 64 16.54 -0.81 -0.84
CA LEU A 64 15.98 -2.16 -0.88
C LEU A 64 16.14 -2.76 -2.28
N THR A 65 16.94 -3.82 -2.39
CA THR A 65 17.19 -4.54 -3.64
C THR A 65 16.26 -5.74 -3.79
N GLU A 66 16.09 -6.52 -2.74
CA GLU A 66 15.23 -7.71 -2.71
C GLU A 66 13.86 -7.40 -2.10
N TYR A 67 12.99 -6.76 -2.88
CA TYR A 67 11.61 -6.48 -2.47
C TYR A 67 10.59 -7.45 -3.09
N TYR A 68 10.98 -8.21 -4.12
CA TYR A 68 10.07 -9.10 -4.83
C TYR A 68 10.01 -10.47 -4.14
N MET A 69 9.00 -10.66 -3.30
CA MET A 69 8.83 -11.86 -2.46
C MET A 69 8.16 -13.02 -3.22
N ALA A 70 8.57 -13.29 -4.46
CA ALA A 70 7.89 -14.25 -5.35
C ALA A 70 7.74 -15.65 -4.74
N ASP A 71 8.81 -16.15 -4.11
CA ASP A 71 8.83 -17.50 -3.55
C ASP A 71 7.97 -17.59 -2.29
N TRP A 72 7.95 -16.53 -1.48
CA TRP A 72 7.05 -16.43 -0.35
C TRP A 72 5.58 -16.35 -0.81
N LEU A 73 5.27 -15.54 -1.82
CA LEU A 73 3.91 -15.43 -2.38
C LEU A 73 3.41 -16.78 -2.90
N LYS A 74 4.25 -17.49 -3.67
CA LYS A 74 3.93 -18.85 -4.15
C LYS A 74 3.66 -19.81 -3.01
N LYS A 75 4.47 -19.78 -1.95
CA LYS A 75 4.29 -20.63 -0.76
C LYS A 75 3.00 -20.27 -0.01
N ALA A 76 2.76 -18.99 0.24
CA ALA A 76 1.57 -18.51 0.94
C ALA A 76 0.29 -18.88 0.18
N ASN A 77 0.29 -18.75 -1.16
CA ASN A 77 -0.84 -19.15 -2.00
C ASN A 77 -1.07 -20.67 -1.98
N ALA A 78 -0.01 -21.49 -1.95
CA ALA A 78 -0.14 -22.94 -1.87
C ALA A 78 -0.67 -23.41 -0.50
N GLU A 79 -0.27 -22.75 0.58
CA GLU A 79 -0.78 -23.00 1.94
C GLU A 79 -2.24 -22.53 2.11
N GLN A 80 -2.70 -21.60 1.27
CA GLN A 80 -4.04 -21.03 1.35
C GLN A 80 -5.15 -22.05 1.02
N ASP A 81 -4.82 -23.13 0.29
CA ASP A 81 -5.72 -24.25 0.03
C ASP A 81 -6.11 -25.04 1.30
N ASN A 82 -5.41 -24.83 2.42
CA ASN A 82 -5.65 -25.52 3.70
C ASN A 82 -6.47 -24.69 4.73
N PHE A 83 -6.99 -23.51 4.39
CA PHE A 83 -7.80 -22.74 5.34
C PHE A 83 -9.25 -23.26 5.39
N PRO A 84 -9.77 -23.65 6.56
CA PRO A 84 -11.10 -24.22 6.70
C PRO A 84 -12.25 -23.22 6.47
N ILE A 85 -11.96 -21.93 6.24
CA ILE A 85 -12.95 -20.84 6.22
C ILE A 85 -13.28 -20.37 4.78
N GLY A 86 -12.76 -21.02 3.74
CA GLY A 86 -13.25 -20.81 2.37
C GLY A 86 -13.02 -19.40 1.81
N GLY A 87 -11.80 -18.88 1.92
CA GLY A 87 -11.39 -17.66 1.21
C GLY A 87 -11.12 -17.93 -0.27
N GLN A 88 -11.37 -16.94 -1.14
CA GLN A 88 -10.96 -17.03 -2.54
C GLN A 88 -9.44 -17.18 -2.65
N LYS A 89 -8.97 -18.01 -3.58
CA LYS A 89 -7.54 -18.15 -3.88
C LYS A 89 -7.00 -16.81 -4.36
N ASN A 90 -5.86 -16.38 -3.82
CA ASN A 90 -5.13 -15.24 -4.37
C ASN A 90 -4.66 -15.58 -5.79
N VAL A 91 -5.08 -14.78 -6.77
CA VAL A 91 -4.77 -14.96 -8.20
C VAL A 91 -3.49 -14.23 -8.65
N PHE A 92 -2.65 -13.82 -7.69
CA PHE A 92 -1.39 -13.10 -7.94
C PHE A 92 -0.17 -13.99 -7.71
#